data_AF-A0A7V6C7T6-F1
#
_entry.id   AF-A0A7V6C7T6-F1
#
_cell.length_a   1.000
_cell.length_b   1.000
_cell.length_c   1.000
_cell.angle_alpha   90.00
_cell.angle_beta   90.00
_cell.angle_gamma   90.00
#
_symmetry.space_group_name_H-M   'P 1'
#
loop_
_entity.id
_entity.type
_entity.pdbx_description
1 polymer ?
#
loop_
_entity_poly.entity_id
_entity_poly.type
_entity_poly.pdbx_seq_one_letter_code
_entity_poly.pdbx_strand_id
1 'polypeptide(L)' 'MDGYAKILCGNTHIRTTGEIGHILLKINNIGKKKERIEIYLCE' A
#
# COMPACT_ATOMS: atom_id res chain seq x y z
N MET A 1 -8.79 15.00 -9.22
CA MET A 1 -7.50 14.28 -9.16
C MET A 1 -7.71 13.21 -8.12
N ASP A 2 -8.26 12.09 -8.57
CA ASP A 2 -8.84 11.04 -7.75
C ASP A 2 -7.82 9.90 -7.75
N GLY A 3 -7.14 9.69 -6.62
CA GLY A 3 -6.01 8.77 -6.55
C GLY A 3 -5.21 8.79 -5.25
N TYR A 4 -5.47 9.76 -4.36
CA TYR A 4 -4.86 9.83 -3.04
C TYR A 4 -5.93 9.68 -1.95
N ALA A 5 -5.71 8.76 -1.02
CA ALA A 5 -6.61 8.55 0.10
C ALA A 5 -6.39 9.61 1.17
N LYS A 6 -7.47 10.22 1.67
CA LYS A 6 -7.47 11.00 2.91
C LYS A 6 -8.00 10.10 4.02
N ILE A 7 -7.16 9.80 5.01
CA ILE A 7 -7.51 8.94 6.14
C ILE A 7 -7.05 9.58 7.45
N LEU A 8 -7.77 9.27 8.53
CA LEU A 8 -7.29 9.55 9.88
C LEU A 8 -6.24 8.50 10.24
N CYS A 9 -5.00 8.93 10.43
CA CYS A 9 -3.91 8.07 10.91
C CYS A 9 -3.10 8.80 11.98
N GLY A 10 -2.71 8.09 13.04
CA GLY A 10 -1.94 8.64 14.17
C GLY A 10 -0.46 8.28 14.15
N ASN A 11 0.06 7.74 13.05
CA ASN A 11 1.44 7.27 12.95
C ASN A 11 2.33 8.25 12.18
N THR A 12 3.64 8.04 12.29
CA THR A 12 4.63 8.81 11.53
C THR A 12 4.63 8.37 10.07
N HIS A 13 4.51 9.34 9.16
CA HIS A 13 4.57 9.12 7.72
C HIS A 13 5.72 9.92 7.10
N ILE A 14 6.26 9.39 6.01
CA ILE A 14 7.09 10.14 5.05
C ILE A 14 6.28 11.29 4.45
N ARG A 15 6.98 12.32 3.98
CA ARG A 15 6.33 13.55 3.52
C ARG A 15 5.74 13.41 2.11
N THR A 16 6.36 12.58 1.28
CA THR A 16 5.97 12.39 -0.12
C THR A 16 5.92 10.90 -0.49
N THR A 17 5.03 10.53 -1.42
CA THR A 17 4.89 9.13 -1.87
C THR A 17 6.13 8.62 -2.62
N GLY A 18 6.96 9.51 -3.16
CA GLY A 18 8.19 9.15 -3.86
C GLY A 18 9.27 8.57 -2.95
N GLU A 19 9.24 8.91 -1.65
CA GLU A 19 10.18 8.37 -0.66
C GLU A 19 10.02 6.86 -0.42
N ILE A 20 8.89 6.26 -0.84
CA ILE A 20 8.66 4.81 -0.79
C ILE A 20 9.52 4.06 -1.81
N GLY A 21 9.80 4.67 -2.97
CA GLY A 21 10.46 4.00 -4.09
C GLY A 21 9.56 2.98 -4.80
N HIS A 22 10.19 2.00 -5.45
CA HIS A 22 9.48 0.93 -6.15
C HIS A 22 8.92 -0.11 -5.17
N ILE A 23 7.76 -0.69 -5.54
CA ILE A 23 7.10 -1.72 -4.75
C ILE A 23 6.85 -2.98 -5.57
N LEU A 24 6.88 -4.12 -4.89
CA LEU A 24 6.45 -5.41 -5.43
C LEU A 24 5.06 -5.74 -4.91
N LEU A 25 4.23 -6.28 -5.79
CA LEU A 25 2.86 -6.68 -5.47
C LEU A 25 2.71 -8.19 -5.64
N LYS A 26 2.12 -8.83 -4.63
CA LYS A 26 1.74 -10.24 -4.69
C LYS A 26 0.30 -10.41 -4.26
N ILE A 27 -0.49 -11.05 -5.12
CA ILE A 27 -1.91 -11.33 -4.86
C ILE A 27 -2.04 -12.70 -4.22
N ASN A 28 -2.77 -12.78 -3.11
CA ASN A 28 -3.02 -14.00 -2.36
C ASN A 28 -4.53 -14.14 -2.07
N ASN A 29 -5.16 -15.16 -2.66
CA ASN A 29 -6.59 -15.40 -2.54
C ASN A 29 -6.90 -16.23 -1.28
N ILE A 30 -7.22 -15.54 -0.18
CA ILE A 30 -7.55 -16.17 1.11
C ILE A 30 -8.96 -16.79 1.17
N GLY A 31 -9.68 -16.79 0.05
CA GLY A 31 -11.07 -17.28 -0.05
C GLY A 31 -12.10 -16.29 0.50
N LYS A 32 -13.35 -16.74 0.66
CA LYS A 32 -14.48 -15.93 1.16
C LYS A 32 -14.74 -14.63 0.40
N LYS A 33 -14.51 -14.62 -0.93
CA LYS A 33 -14.58 -13.42 -1.78
C LYS A 33 -13.65 -12.28 -1.30
N LYS A 34 -12.55 -12.63 -0.64
CA LYS A 34 -11.52 -11.69 -0.18
C LYS A 34 -10.20 -11.99 -0.87
N GLU A 35 -9.57 -10.92 -1.29
CA GLU A 35 -8.21 -10.93 -1.82
C GLU A 35 -7.31 -10.27 -0.78
N ARG A 36 -6.11 -10.82 -0.62
CA ARG A 36 -5.04 -10.20 0.16
C ARG A 36 -3.99 -9.73 -0.82
N ILE A 37 -3.69 -8.44 -0.77
CA ILE A 37 -2.60 -7.84 -1.51
C ILE A 37 -1.43 -7.72 -0.54
N GLU A 38 -0.37 -8.46 -0.80
CA GLU A 38 0.91 -8.34 -0.10
C GLU A 38 1.77 -7.32 -0.86
N ILE A 39 2.30 -6.32 -0.14
CA ILE A 39 3.08 -5.21 -0.69
C ILE A 39 4.47 -5.26 -0.04
N TYR A 40 5.51 -5.22 -0.85
CA TYR A 40 6.91 -5.21 -0.41
C TYR A 40 7.66 -4.02 -1.01
N LEU A 41 8.64 -3.50 -0.29
CA LEU A 41 9.61 -2.54 -0.85
C LEU A 41 10.63 -3.31 -1.69
N CYS A 42 11.02 -2.75 -2.84
CA CYS A 42 12.19 -3.25 -3.55
C CYS A 42 13.46 -2.89 -2.77
N GLU A 43 14.40 -3.83 -2.66
CA GLU A 43 15.77 -3.54 -2.22
C GLU A 43 16.57 -2.78 -3.29
#